data_AF-A0AAD7ERB0-F1
#
_entry.id   AF-A0AAD7ERB0-F1
#
_cell.length_a   1.000
_cell.length_b   1.000
_cell.length_c   1.000
_cell.angle_alpha   90.00
_cell.angle_beta   90.00
_cell.angle_gamma   90.00
#
_symmetry.space_group_name_H-M   'P 1'
#
loop_
_entity.id
_entity.type
_entity.pdbx_description
1 polymer ?
#
loop_
_entity_poly.entity_id
_entity_poly.type
_entity_poly.pdbx_seq_one_letter_code
_entity_poly.pdbx_strand_id
1 'polypeptide(L)'
;MSTTTRKNSSAPNKSTGSTSRRTKQKNHTSARTPLGTHDENVPKSVRQGQLHELQAQVRRMQSELDRAHAAEQAAVAHAAAAENPAPPQPSDAPAGSIPRPNNMSNVKMEDLQQQLGFDTAQWNVLRTCVCDALSAACLDREAKWKAQPPGKLSMAYNAIEEDFPQLRRFSGQWAVHRIAQQSWSNHRSYRSCVGNESTYRGRKAAARRINHDGSASPHIPSHRRRSSHSRTPTPIAGPSHSDDLLAFSDNENGDAAASNDDDDDDREDTEDPEDPKGKKRAVPDGDEESRKRQRTH
;
A
#
# COMPACT_ATOMS: atom_id res chain seq x y z
N MET A 1 47.36 -8.60 -17.08
CA MET A 1 46.95 -7.35 -16.42
C MET A 1 46.16 -7.73 -15.18
N SER A 2 46.70 -7.38 -14.01
CA SER A 2 46.36 -7.96 -12.72
C SER A 2 45.07 -7.38 -12.13
N THR A 3 44.25 -8.26 -11.58
CA THR A 3 42.98 -8.00 -10.89
C THR A 3 43.21 -7.52 -9.46
N THR A 4 42.62 -6.39 -9.05
CA THR A 4 42.67 -5.91 -7.65
C THR A 4 41.29 -5.99 -7.01
N THR A 5 41.11 -6.99 -6.14
CA THR A 5 39.92 -7.21 -5.30
C THR A 5 40.00 -6.33 -4.06
N ARG A 6 39.04 -5.41 -3.87
CA ARG A 6 38.96 -4.53 -2.70
C ARG A 6 37.93 -5.08 -1.69
N LYS A 7 38.43 -5.72 -0.63
CA LYS A 7 37.69 -6.05 0.60
C LYS A 7 37.44 -4.77 1.39
N ASN A 8 36.20 -4.44 1.70
CA ASN A 8 35.89 -3.42 2.71
C ASN A 8 35.06 -4.01 3.86
N SER A 9 35.70 -3.89 5.01
CA SER A 9 35.42 -4.19 6.39
C SER A 9 34.00 -3.86 6.88
N SER A 10 33.38 -4.86 7.51
CA SER A 10 32.15 -4.76 8.31
C SER A 10 32.44 -4.08 9.65
N ALA A 11 31.71 -3.02 9.98
CA ALA A 11 31.77 -2.37 11.29
C ALA A 11 30.84 -3.07 12.31
N PRO A 12 31.24 -3.23 13.59
CA PRO A 12 30.41 -3.84 14.62
C PRO A 12 29.42 -2.83 15.21
N ASN A 13 28.14 -3.22 15.22
CA ASN A 13 27.01 -2.46 15.75
C ASN A 13 27.06 -2.48 17.29
N LYS A 14 27.23 -1.33 17.94
CA LYS A 14 27.27 -1.19 19.40
C LYS A 14 25.85 -1.23 19.97
N SER A 15 25.50 -2.30 20.70
CA SER A 15 24.26 -2.40 21.45
C SER A 15 24.30 -1.49 22.68
N THR A 16 23.47 -0.46 22.71
CA THR A 16 23.26 0.37 23.91
C THR A 16 22.30 -0.32 24.86
N GLY A 17 22.82 -0.65 26.05
CA GLY A 17 22.08 -1.30 27.13
C GLY A 17 20.90 -0.48 27.63
N SER A 18 19.75 -1.15 27.78
CA SER A 18 18.54 -0.60 28.36
C SER A 18 18.60 -0.78 29.88
N THR A 19 18.88 0.31 30.59
CA THR A 19 18.98 0.36 32.06
C THR A 19 17.59 0.31 32.67
N SER A 20 17.20 -0.87 33.16
CA SER A 20 15.92 -1.11 33.84
C SER A 20 15.88 -0.40 35.19
N ARG A 21 15.20 0.77 35.26
CA ARG A 21 14.96 1.51 36.51
C ARG A 21 13.79 0.91 37.28
N ARG A 22 14.15 0.11 38.28
CA ARG A 22 13.31 -0.41 39.36
C ARG A 22 12.78 0.72 40.25
N THR A 23 11.54 1.15 40.05
CA THR A 23 10.86 2.09 40.96
C THR A 23 10.26 1.36 42.16
N LYS A 24 10.78 1.68 43.34
CA LYS A 24 10.38 1.23 44.67
C LYS A 24 9.04 1.90 45.02
N GLN A 25 7.91 1.20 44.82
CA GLN A 25 6.61 1.65 45.33
C GLN A 25 6.61 1.52 46.86
N LYS A 26 6.54 2.67 47.55
CA LYS A 26 6.25 2.76 48.98
C LYS A 26 4.78 2.37 49.20
N ASN A 27 4.56 1.29 49.93
CA ASN A 27 3.25 0.93 50.45
C ASN A 27 2.89 1.90 51.57
N HIS A 28 1.84 2.69 51.36
CA HIS A 28 1.21 3.47 52.42
C HIS A 28 0.27 2.56 53.20
N THR A 29 0.66 2.26 54.44
CA THR A 29 -0.11 1.58 55.47
C THR A 29 -1.22 2.52 55.93
N SER A 30 -2.40 2.43 55.32
CA SER A 30 -3.60 3.10 55.84
C SER A 30 -4.16 2.31 57.02
N ALA A 31 -4.47 3.05 58.07
CA ALA A 31 -4.89 2.58 59.37
C ALA A 31 -6.14 1.68 59.30
N ARG A 32 -6.03 0.60 60.07
CA ARG A 32 -7.04 -0.42 60.33
C ARG A 32 -8.05 0.14 61.34
N THR A 33 -9.24 0.51 60.89
CA THR A 33 -10.41 0.70 61.76
C THR A 33 -10.92 -0.67 62.22
N PRO A 34 -11.13 -0.91 63.52
CA PRO A 34 -11.78 -2.12 64.01
C PRO A 34 -13.29 -2.03 63.71
N LEU A 35 -13.71 -2.70 62.64
CA LEU A 35 -15.10 -2.83 62.24
C LEU A 35 -15.82 -3.78 63.21
N GLY A 36 -16.97 -3.33 63.69
CA GLY A 36 -17.77 -3.95 64.73
C GLY A 36 -18.08 -5.43 64.49
N THR A 37 -18.10 -6.15 65.60
CA THR A 37 -18.66 -7.48 65.78
C THR A 37 -20.12 -7.49 65.35
N HIS A 38 -20.36 -7.73 64.06
CA HIS A 38 -21.67 -8.05 63.54
C HIS A 38 -21.89 -9.55 63.72
N ASP A 39 -22.91 -9.84 64.51
CA ASP A 39 -23.51 -11.14 64.77
C ASP A 39 -23.78 -11.90 63.46
N GLU A 40 -22.95 -12.88 63.13
CA GLU A 40 -23.08 -13.73 61.95
C GLU A 40 -23.45 -15.16 62.38
N ASN A 41 -24.72 -15.37 62.70
CA ASN A 41 -25.33 -16.70 62.67
C ASN A 41 -26.26 -16.85 61.46
N VAL A 42 -25.76 -16.46 60.27
CA VAL A 42 -26.44 -16.77 59.01
C VAL A 42 -26.07 -18.21 58.62
N PRO A 43 -27.04 -19.13 58.46
CA PRO A 43 -26.76 -20.51 58.09
C PRO A 43 -25.94 -20.59 56.80
N LYS A 44 -24.87 -21.40 56.80
CA LYS A 44 -23.98 -21.59 55.63
C LYS A 44 -24.73 -21.97 54.34
N SER A 45 -25.89 -22.63 54.47
CA SER A 45 -26.77 -23.00 53.35
C SER A 45 -27.33 -21.78 52.60
N VAL A 46 -27.68 -20.71 53.31
CA VAL A 46 -28.22 -19.47 52.71
C VAL A 46 -27.14 -18.77 51.87
N ARG A 47 -25.89 -18.75 52.35
CA ARG A 47 -24.76 -18.16 51.60
C ARG A 47 -24.40 -18.93 50.34
N GLN A 48 -24.48 -20.26 50.37
CA GLN A 48 -24.23 -21.08 49.18
C GLN A 48 -25.30 -20.86 48.10
N GLY A 49 -26.58 -20.75 48.50
CA GLY A 49 -27.66 -20.40 47.57
C GLY A 49 -27.42 -19.05 46.89
N GLN A 50 -27.06 -18.03 47.67
CA GLN A 50 -26.75 -16.69 47.15
C GLN A 50 -25.55 -16.68 46.19
N LEU A 51 -24.50 -17.46 46.45
CA LEU A 51 -23.35 -17.57 45.55
C LEU A 51 -23.71 -18.20 44.21
N HIS A 52 -24.52 -19.27 44.23
CA HIS A 52 -24.99 -19.90 43.00
C HIS A 52 -25.89 -18.98 42.19
N GLU A 53 -26.77 -18.23 42.85
CA GLU A 53 -27.63 -17.24 42.21
C GLU A 53 -26.81 -16.10 41.58
N LEU A 54 -25.83 -15.56 42.30
CA LEU A 54 -24.94 -14.52 41.78
C LEU A 54 -24.14 -15.02 40.57
N GLN A 55 -23.65 -16.26 40.61
CA GLN A 55 -22.91 -16.86 39.51
C GLN A 55 -23.80 -17.09 38.28
N ALA A 56 -25.06 -17.50 38.49
CA ALA A 56 -26.05 -17.60 37.42
C ALA A 56 -26.36 -16.23 36.80
N GLN A 57 -26.43 -15.17 37.62
CA GLN A 57 -26.65 -13.81 37.17
C GLN A 57 -25.48 -13.28 36.33
N VAL A 58 -24.24 -13.50 36.77
CA VAL A 58 -23.03 -13.13 36.00
C VAL A 58 -23.01 -13.83 34.65
N ARG A 59 -23.34 -15.13 34.61
CA ARG A 59 -23.42 -15.89 33.35
C ARG A 59 -24.51 -15.35 32.41
N ARG A 60 -25.67 -14.93 32.93
CA ARG A 60 -26.72 -14.27 32.14
C ARG A 60 -26.25 -12.94 31.55
N MET A 61 -25.65 -12.08 32.37
CA MET A 61 -25.15 -10.78 31.90
C MET A 61 -24.04 -10.93 30.84
N GLN A 62 -23.16 -11.93 30.97
CA GLN A 62 -22.14 -12.22 29.94
C GLN A 62 -22.79 -12.68 28.63
N SER A 63 -23.77 -13.60 28.70
CA SER A 63 -24.48 -14.04 27.49
C SER A 63 -25.24 -12.90 26.80
N GLU A 64 -25.74 -11.92 27.53
CA GLU A 64 -26.39 -10.73 26.97
C GLU A 64 -25.39 -9.80 26.28
N LEU A 65 -24.21 -9.58 26.88
CA LEU A 65 -23.12 -8.81 26.28
C LEU A 65 -22.63 -9.43 24.97
N ASP A 66 -22.43 -10.74 24.95
CA ASP A 66 -21.99 -11.44 23.73
C ASP A 66 -23.04 -11.32 22.62
N ARG A 67 -24.33 -11.40 22.98
CA ARG A 67 -25.44 -11.23 22.03
C ARG A 67 -25.54 -9.81 21.48
N ALA A 68 -25.31 -8.80 22.32
CA ALA A 68 -25.28 -7.40 21.92
C ALA A 68 -24.11 -7.11 20.97
N HIS A 69 -22.92 -7.62 21.28
CA HIS A 69 -21.76 -7.49 20.40
C HIS A 69 -21.96 -8.17 19.04
N ALA A 70 -22.55 -9.37 19.02
CA ALA A 70 -22.88 -10.04 17.76
C ALA A 70 -23.90 -9.25 16.94
N ALA A 71 -24.91 -8.65 17.59
CA ALA A 71 -25.89 -7.81 16.93
C ALA A 71 -25.27 -6.51 16.37
N GLU A 72 -24.37 -5.88 17.11
CA GLU A 72 -23.63 -4.69 16.65
C GLU A 72 -22.74 -5.01 15.46
N GLN A 73 -22.00 -6.12 15.49
CA GLN A 73 -21.17 -6.56 14.35
C GLN A 73 -22.03 -6.88 13.12
N ALA A 74 -23.19 -7.53 13.30
CA ALA A 74 -24.12 -7.78 12.21
C ALA A 74 -24.69 -6.46 11.64
N ALA A 75 -25.05 -5.51 12.50
CA ALA A 75 -25.54 -4.20 12.07
C ALA A 75 -24.47 -3.40 11.31
N VAL A 76 -23.22 -3.42 11.76
CA VAL A 76 -22.09 -2.78 11.06
C VAL A 76 -21.84 -3.45 9.72
N ALA A 77 -21.91 -4.78 9.63
CA ALA A 77 -21.77 -5.49 8.35
C ALA A 77 -22.91 -5.15 7.37
N HIS A 78 -24.15 -5.04 7.87
CA HIS A 78 -25.30 -4.62 7.05
C HIS A 78 -25.20 -3.16 6.61
N ALA A 79 -24.77 -2.26 7.50
CA ALA A 79 -24.56 -0.84 7.16
C ALA A 79 -23.45 -0.67 6.13
N ALA A 80 -22.33 -1.38 6.29
CA ALA A 80 -21.23 -1.38 5.32
C ALA A 80 -21.66 -1.93 3.94
N ALA A 81 -22.57 -2.91 3.91
CA ALA A 81 -23.14 -3.43 2.68
C ALA A 81 -24.16 -2.47 2.02
N ALA A 82 -24.84 -1.63 2.81
CA ALA A 82 -25.84 -0.68 2.32
C ALA A 82 -25.23 0.67 1.87
N GLU A 83 -24.18 1.15 2.53
CA GLU A 83 -23.51 2.42 2.19
C GLU A 83 -22.59 2.35 0.96
N ASN A 84 -22.26 1.14 0.49
CA ASN A 84 -21.65 0.95 -0.83
C ASN A 84 -22.68 0.32 -1.77
N PRO A 85 -23.65 1.08 -2.32
CA PRO A 85 -24.38 0.60 -3.49
C PRO A 85 -23.31 0.20 -4.50
N ALA A 86 -23.31 -1.07 -4.89
CA ALA A 86 -22.28 -1.63 -5.76
C ALA A 86 -22.02 -0.63 -6.89
N PRO A 87 -20.80 -0.08 -7.00
CA PRO A 87 -20.51 0.97 -7.97
C PRO A 87 -21.02 0.48 -9.32
N PRO A 88 -21.70 1.35 -10.11
CA PRO A 88 -22.33 0.96 -11.36
C PRO A 88 -21.33 0.10 -12.12
N GLN A 89 -21.68 -1.18 -12.28
CA GLN A 89 -20.78 -2.19 -12.84
C GLN A 89 -20.25 -1.60 -14.15
N PRO A 90 -18.93 -1.29 -14.24
CA PRO A 90 -18.40 -0.63 -15.41
C PRO A 90 -18.69 -1.54 -16.60
N SER A 91 -19.46 -0.99 -17.53
CA SER A 91 -20.00 -1.64 -18.73
C SER A 91 -19.20 -2.86 -19.17
N ASP A 92 -19.88 -4.00 -19.32
CA ASP A 92 -19.42 -5.27 -19.93
C ASP A 92 -18.93 -5.06 -21.38
N ALA A 93 -17.88 -4.27 -21.55
CA ALA A 93 -17.20 -4.17 -22.81
C ALA A 93 -16.50 -5.52 -23.04
N PRO A 94 -16.68 -6.15 -24.22
CA PRO A 94 -16.13 -7.47 -24.47
C PRO A 94 -14.61 -7.44 -24.30
N ALA A 95 -14.09 -8.54 -23.75
CA ALA A 95 -12.65 -8.72 -23.58
C ALA A 95 -11.94 -8.56 -24.94
N GLY A 96 -10.84 -7.80 -24.94
CA GLY A 96 -10.09 -7.50 -26.16
C GLY A 96 -10.75 -6.53 -27.14
N SER A 97 -11.79 -5.77 -26.74
CA SER A 97 -12.41 -4.72 -27.56
C SER A 97 -11.47 -3.59 -27.99
N ILE A 98 -10.42 -3.31 -27.21
CA ILE A 98 -9.45 -2.24 -27.49
C ILE A 98 -8.17 -2.87 -28.08
N PRO A 99 -7.90 -2.70 -29.38
CA PRO A 99 -6.74 -3.30 -30.03
C PRO A 99 -5.43 -2.68 -29.53
N ARG A 100 -4.34 -3.45 -29.65
CA ARG A 100 -2.99 -2.95 -29.37
C ARG A 100 -2.60 -1.86 -30.39
N PRO A 101 -2.16 -0.67 -29.94
CA PRO A 101 -1.70 0.37 -30.86
C PRO A 101 -0.42 -0.06 -31.57
N ASN A 102 -0.28 0.32 -32.84
CA ASN A 102 0.90 0.00 -33.65
C ASN A 102 2.19 0.54 -33.03
N ASN A 103 2.12 1.75 -32.46
CA ASN A 103 3.26 2.37 -31.80
C ASN A 103 3.03 2.53 -30.29
N MET A 104 3.65 1.63 -29.52
CA MET A 104 3.57 1.64 -28.05
C MET A 104 4.30 2.83 -27.40
N SER A 105 5.26 3.47 -28.09
CA SER A 105 5.98 4.61 -27.53
C SER A 105 5.09 5.84 -27.35
N ASN A 106 4.10 5.99 -28.24
CA ASN A 106 3.20 7.15 -28.26
C ASN A 106 2.04 7.03 -27.27
N VAL A 107 1.90 5.87 -26.61
CA VAL A 107 0.86 5.67 -25.60
C VAL A 107 1.28 6.37 -24.32
N LYS A 108 0.56 7.44 -24.01
CA LYS A 108 0.67 8.19 -22.75
C LYS A 108 -0.10 7.48 -21.63
N MET A 109 0.34 7.68 -20.39
CA MET A 109 -0.31 7.06 -19.23
C MET A 109 -1.65 7.71 -18.93
N GLU A 110 -1.77 9.00 -19.25
CA GLU A 110 -2.97 9.83 -19.12
C GLU A 110 -4.07 9.32 -20.05
N ASP A 111 -3.73 8.97 -21.29
CA ASP A 111 -4.68 8.39 -22.26
C ASP A 111 -5.22 7.04 -21.77
N LEU A 112 -4.35 6.19 -21.20
CA LEU A 112 -4.75 4.92 -20.60
C LEU A 112 -5.69 5.12 -19.41
N GLN A 113 -5.37 6.07 -18.54
CA GLN A 113 -6.21 6.45 -17.41
C GLN A 113 -7.60 6.92 -17.89
N GLN A 114 -7.65 7.78 -18.91
CA GLN A 114 -8.90 8.28 -19.49
C GLN A 114 -9.71 7.17 -20.16
N GLN A 115 -9.07 6.26 -20.90
CA GLN A 115 -9.75 5.11 -21.54
C GLN A 115 -10.36 4.14 -20.53
N LEU A 116 -9.72 3.97 -19.38
CA LEU A 116 -10.25 3.20 -18.26
C LEU A 116 -11.36 3.93 -17.50
N GLY A 117 -11.47 5.25 -17.67
CA GLY A 117 -12.39 6.09 -16.92
C GLY A 117 -12.03 6.19 -15.44
N PHE A 118 -10.75 6.05 -15.11
CA PHE A 118 -10.29 6.07 -13.71
C PHE A 118 -9.97 7.49 -13.27
N ASP A 119 -10.48 7.87 -12.10
CA ASP A 119 -10.02 9.08 -11.43
C ASP A 119 -8.58 8.91 -10.92
N THR A 120 -7.96 10.00 -10.46
CA THR A 120 -6.57 9.98 -9.97
C THR A 120 -6.38 9.04 -8.77
N ALA A 121 -7.39 8.88 -7.91
CA ALA A 121 -7.31 8.02 -6.73
C ALA A 121 -7.32 6.53 -7.15
N GLN A 122 -8.31 6.12 -7.95
CA GLN A 122 -8.42 4.79 -8.56
C GLN A 122 -7.18 4.43 -9.36
N TRP A 123 -6.66 5.38 -10.12
CA TRP A 123 -5.41 5.20 -10.86
C TRP A 123 -4.21 4.88 -9.96
N ASN A 124 -4.10 5.59 -8.83
CA ASN A 124 -3.06 5.31 -7.84
C ASN A 124 -3.25 3.93 -7.17
N VAL A 125 -4.49 3.51 -6.91
CA VAL A 125 -4.79 2.17 -6.40
C VAL A 125 -4.35 1.10 -7.40
N LEU A 126 -4.69 1.28 -8.69
CA LEU A 126 -4.24 0.38 -9.75
C LEU A 126 -2.71 0.29 -9.80
N ARG A 127 -2.01 1.43 -9.80
CA ARG A 127 -0.54 1.45 -9.83
C ARG A 127 0.08 0.75 -8.62
N THR A 128 -0.55 0.86 -7.45
CA THR A 128 -0.13 0.18 -6.23
C THR A 128 -0.33 -1.33 -6.37
N CYS A 129 -1.51 -1.79 -6.77
CA CYS A 129 -1.78 -3.20 -7.08
C CYS A 129 -0.76 -3.77 -8.08
N VAL A 130 -0.45 -3.05 -9.16
CA VAL A 130 0.57 -3.46 -10.13
C VAL A 130 1.93 -3.65 -9.46
N CYS A 131 2.35 -2.72 -8.59
CA CYS A 131 3.62 -2.86 -7.87
C CYS A 131 3.61 -4.06 -6.91
N ASP A 132 2.50 -4.32 -6.24
CA ASP A 132 2.34 -5.42 -5.30
C ASP A 132 2.33 -6.76 -6.03
N ALA A 133 1.60 -6.89 -7.15
CA ALA A 133 1.56 -8.08 -7.98
C ALA A 133 2.95 -8.41 -8.57
N LEU A 134 3.70 -7.41 -9.05
CA LEU A 134 5.08 -7.61 -9.52
C LEU A 134 6.02 -8.07 -8.39
N SER A 135 5.77 -7.60 -7.16
CA SER A 135 6.54 -8.01 -5.96
C SER A 135 6.18 -9.43 -5.55
N ALA A 136 4.90 -9.77 -5.51
CA ALA A 136 4.39 -11.09 -5.17
C ALA A 136 4.87 -12.16 -6.17
N ALA A 137 4.95 -11.80 -7.45
CA ALA A 137 5.54 -12.65 -8.49
C ALA A 137 7.06 -12.86 -8.33
N CYS A 138 7.71 -12.20 -7.36
CA CYS A 138 9.14 -12.31 -7.09
C CYS A 138 9.99 -12.04 -8.35
N LEU A 139 9.70 -10.93 -9.04
CA LEU A 139 10.50 -10.44 -10.15
C LEU A 139 11.79 -9.78 -9.64
N ASP A 140 12.90 -9.98 -10.36
CA ASP A 140 14.19 -9.42 -9.97
C ASP A 140 14.24 -7.93 -10.31
N ARG A 141 14.12 -7.06 -9.30
CA ARG A 141 14.09 -5.60 -9.48
C ARG A 141 15.37 -4.98 -10.04
N GLU A 142 16.51 -5.68 -9.99
CA GLU A 142 17.77 -5.19 -10.56
C GLU A 142 17.86 -5.43 -12.06
N ALA A 143 17.29 -6.56 -12.51
CA ALA A 143 17.30 -6.96 -13.90
C ALA A 143 16.52 -5.96 -14.79
N LYS A 144 16.93 -5.87 -16.07
CA LYS A 144 16.23 -5.09 -17.09
C LYS A 144 14.83 -5.67 -17.30
N TRP A 145 13.85 -4.83 -17.62
CA TRP A 145 12.46 -5.27 -17.86
C TRP A 145 12.35 -6.41 -18.88
N LYS A 146 13.08 -6.31 -20.00
CA LYS A 146 13.12 -7.34 -21.05
C LYS A 146 13.73 -8.68 -20.61
N ALA A 147 14.48 -8.70 -19.52
CA ALA A 147 15.13 -9.91 -18.98
C ALA A 147 14.26 -10.64 -17.94
N GLN A 148 13.09 -10.09 -17.60
CA GLN A 148 12.18 -10.74 -16.66
C GLN A 148 11.60 -12.02 -17.26
N PRO A 149 11.41 -13.08 -16.46
CA PRO A 149 10.84 -14.33 -16.93
C PRO A 149 9.37 -14.13 -17.37
N PRO A 150 9.01 -14.45 -18.62
CA PRO A 150 7.69 -14.14 -19.18
C PRO A 150 6.56 -14.88 -18.45
N GLY A 151 6.82 -16.08 -17.91
CA GLY A 151 5.83 -16.82 -17.11
C GLY A 151 5.41 -16.08 -15.84
N LYS A 152 6.36 -15.49 -15.11
CA LYS A 152 6.05 -14.71 -13.90
C LYS A 152 5.33 -13.41 -14.23
N LEU A 153 5.69 -12.75 -15.34
CA LEU A 153 4.98 -11.56 -15.82
C LEU A 153 3.52 -11.89 -16.13
N SER A 154 3.26 -12.99 -16.85
CA SER A 154 1.89 -13.42 -17.15
C SER A 154 1.08 -13.71 -15.89
N MET A 155 1.67 -14.38 -14.89
CA MET A 155 1.01 -14.60 -13.60
C MET A 155 0.64 -13.27 -12.91
N ALA A 156 1.56 -12.30 -12.89
CA ALA A 156 1.29 -10.98 -12.33
C ALA A 156 0.18 -10.24 -13.09
N TYR A 157 0.18 -10.31 -14.43
CA TYR A 157 -0.86 -9.67 -15.24
C TYR A 157 -2.24 -10.26 -14.99
N ASN A 158 -2.34 -11.58 -14.88
CA ASN A 158 -3.60 -12.25 -14.59
C ASN A 158 -4.13 -11.84 -13.21
N ALA A 159 -3.27 -11.77 -12.19
CA ALA A 159 -3.67 -11.28 -10.85
C ALA A 159 -4.18 -9.83 -10.89
N ILE A 160 -3.52 -8.95 -11.66
CA ILE A 160 -3.99 -7.57 -11.83
C ILE A 160 -5.34 -7.51 -12.55
N GLU A 161 -5.58 -8.36 -13.54
CA GLU A 161 -6.86 -8.44 -14.27
C GLU A 161 -7.98 -9.12 -13.46
N GLU A 162 -7.66 -9.87 -12.41
CA GLU A 162 -8.63 -10.36 -11.43
C GLU A 162 -9.12 -9.23 -10.53
N ASP A 163 -8.21 -8.37 -10.06
CA ASP A 163 -8.55 -7.20 -9.23
C ASP A 163 -9.21 -6.06 -10.05
N PHE A 164 -8.77 -5.85 -11.29
CA PHE A 164 -9.21 -4.78 -12.18
C PHE A 164 -9.72 -5.33 -13.52
N PRO A 165 -10.95 -5.88 -13.56
CA PRO A 165 -11.49 -6.53 -14.76
C PRO A 165 -11.63 -5.59 -15.96
N GLN A 166 -11.67 -4.27 -15.76
CA GLN A 166 -11.72 -3.26 -16.82
C GLN A 166 -10.50 -3.34 -17.75
N LEU A 167 -9.36 -3.85 -17.26
CA LEU A 167 -8.14 -4.05 -18.05
C LEU A 167 -8.28 -5.18 -19.09
N ARG A 168 -9.21 -6.11 -18.91
CA ARG A 168 -9.47 -7.20 -19.86
C ARG A 168 -10.01 -6.70 -21.21
N ARG A 169 -10.47 -5.45 -21.28
CA ARG A 169 -10.89 -4.79 -22.52
C ARG A 169 -9.74 -4.63 -23.51
N PHE A 170 -8.50 -4.60 -23.05
CA PHE A 170 -7.32 -4.40 -23.89
C PHE A 170 -6.80 -5.73 -24.45
N SER A 171 -6.70 -5.84 -25.78
CA SER A 171 -6.34 -7.10 -26.45
C SER A 171 -4.93 -7.58 -26.08
N GLY A 172 -4.79 -8.79 -25.55
CA GLY A 172 -3.46 -9.34 -25.22
C GLY A 172 -2.72 -8.58 -24.12
N GLN A 173 -3.47 -8.01 -23.15
CA GLN A 173 -2.94 -7.43 -21.91
C GLN A 173 -1.92 -6.28 -22.14
N TRP A 174 -1.97 -5.61 -23.29
CA TRP A 174 -0.96 -4.60 -23.66
C TRP A 174 -0.97 -3.39 -22.72
N ALA A 175 -2.14 -3.00 -22.21
CA ALA A 175 -2.27 -1.92 -21.24
C ALA A 175 -1.62 -2.28 -19.90
N VAL A 176 -1.90 -3.48 -19.39
CA VAL A 176 -1.29 -4.00 -18.15
C VAL A 176 0.23 -4.05 -18.31
N HIS A 177 0.73 -4.55 -19.44
CA HIS A 177 2.16 -4.57 -19.75
C HIS A 177 2.77 -3.17 -19.71
N ARG A 178 2.12 -2.18 -20.34
CA ARG A 178 2.60 -0.80 -20.39
C ARG A 178 2.64 -0.17 -19.00
N ILE A 179 1.60 -0.35 -18.20
CA ILE A 179 1.53 0.18 -16.82
C ILE A 179 2.60 -0.45 -15.94
N ALA A 180 2.76 -1.78 -16.02
CA ALA A 180 3.78 -2.50 -15.27
C ALA A 180 5.20 -2.08 -15.66
N GLN A 181 5.47 -1.92 -16.97
CA GLN A 181 6.75 -1.43 -17.47
C GLN A 181 7.06 -0.02 -16.95
N GLN A 182 6.08 0.89 -16.96
CA GLN A 182 6.26 2.26 -16.48
C GLN A 182 6.53 2.29 -14.96
N SER A 183 5.76 1.51 -14.18
CA SER A 183 5.98 1.37 -12.73
C SER A 183 7.38 0.82 -12.41
N TRP A 184 7.86 -0.14 -13.20
CA TRP A 184 9.20 -0.70 -13.08
C TRP A 184 10.30 0.34 -13.35
N SER A 185 10.20 1.07 -14.46
CA SER A 185 11.16 2.12 -14.84
C SER A 185 11.22 3.24 -13.80
N ASN A 186 10.07 3.67 -13.30
CA ASN A 186 9.97 4.67 -12.24
C ASN A 186 10.67 4.23 -10.95
N HIS A 187 10.51 2.96 -10.57
CA HIS A 187 11.18 2.41 -9.39
C HIS A 187 12.70 2.42 -9.55
N ARG A 188 13.21 2.00 -10.72
CA ARG A 188 14.64 1.99 -11.02
C ARG A 188 15.25 3.39 -11.03
N SER A 189 14.57 4.35 -11.66
CA SER A 189 14.95 5.76 -11.65
C SER A 189 15.00 6.31 -10.22
N TYR A 190 13.94 6.07 -9.43
CA TYR A 190 13.91 6.49 -8.03
C TYR A 190 15.09 5.92 -7.23
N ARG A 191 15.36 4.63 -7.36
CA ARG A 191 16.47 3.98 -6.63
C ARG A 191 17.83 4.53 -7.03
N SER A 192 18.05 4.79 -8.32
CA SER A 192 19.29 5.42 -8.81
C SER A 192 19.49 6.81 -8.18
N CYS A 193 18.42 7.61 -8.12
CA CYS A 193 18.50 8.94 -7.51
C CYS A 193 18.70 8.92 -6.00
N VAL A 194 18.06 7.99 -5.28
CA VAL A 194 18.19 7.89 -3.81
C VAL A 194 19.62 7.53 -3.39
N GLY A 195 20.36 6.79 -4.21
CA GLY A 195 21.76 6.46 -3.94
C GLY A 195 22.76 7.57 -4.29
N ASN A 196 22.35 8.57 -5.07
CA ASN A 196 23.23 9.61 -5.57
C ASN A 196 22.71 11.02 -5.21
N GLU A 197 23.22 11.55 -4.11
CA GLU A 197 22.89 12.88 -3.58
C GLU A 197 23.26 14.02 -4.53
N SER A 198 24.15 13.78 -5.52
CA SER A 198 24.49 14.79 -6.54
C SER A 198 23.39 15.00 -7.59
N THR A 199 22.40 14.11 -7.69
CA THR A 199 21.25 14.29 -8.59
C THR A 199 20.21 15.22 -7.96
N TYR A 200 19.44 15.98 -8.76
CA TYR A 200 18.38 16.85 -8.23
C TYR A 200 17.38 16.07 -7.36
N ARG A 201 16.95 14.88 -7.83
CA ARG A 201 16.06 13.99 -7.08
C ARG A 201 16.72 13.45 -5.80
N GLY A 202 18.02 13.14 -5.84
CA GLY A 202 18.80 12.77 -4.67
C GLY A 202 18.85 13.87 -3.63
N ARG A 203 19.18 15.11 -4.05
CA ARG A 203 19.14 16.31 -3.18
C ARG A 203 17.76 16.53 -2.57
N LYS A 204 16.69 16.43 -3.36
CA LYS A 204 15.31 16.60 -2.88
C LYS A 204 14.89 15.50 -1.91
N ALA A 205 15.30 14.25 -2.16
CA ALA A 205 15.07 13.14 -1.25
C ALA A 205 15.84 13.30 0.07
N ALA A 206 17.11 13.73 0.00
CA ALA A 206 17.93 14.03 1.18
C ALA A 206 17.33 15.19 2.00
N ALA A 207 16.90 16.28 1.35
CA ALA A 207 16.24 17.41 2.01
C ALA A 207 14.95 16.99 2.75
N ARG A 208 14.15 16.08 2.17
CA ARG A 208 12.97 15.53 2.85
C ARG A 208 13.34 14.74 4.11
N ARG A 209 14.43 13.98 4.09
CA ARG A 209 14.91 13.25 5.28
C ARG A 209 15.34 14.23 6.37
N ILE A 210 16.11 15.26 6.01
CA ILE A 210 16.54 16.31 6.95
C ILE A 210 15.33 17.03 7.58
N ASN A 211 14.31 17.35 6.80
CA ASN A 211 13.11 18.00 7.32
C ASN A 211 12.28 17.06 8.22
N HIS A 212 12.23 15.77 7.90
CA HIS A 212 11.49 14.80 8.70
C HIS A 212 12.21 14.45 10.01
N ASP A 213 13.56 14.44 10.00
CA ASP A 213 14.39 14.22 11.19
C ASP A 213 14.53 15.50 12.03
N GLY A 214 14.56 16.68 11.39
CA GLY A 214 14.68 17.99 12.05
C GLY A 214 13.36 18.54 12.60
N SER A 215 12.22 18.12 12.07
CA SER A 215 10.88 18.44 12.59
C SER A 215 10.35 17.40 13.59
N ALA A 216 11.15 16.39 13.94
CA ALA A 216 10.97 15.70 15.20
C ALA A 216 11.35 16.66 16.33
N SER A 217 10.47 17.65 16.59
CA SER A 217 10.41 18.30 17.89
C SER A 217 10.53 17.18 18.91
N PRO A 218 11.55 17.20 19.79
CA PRO A 218 11.83 16.10 20.68
C PRO A 218 10.53 15.84 21.42
N HIS A 219 9.85 14.75 21.05
CA HIS A 219 8.65 14.34 21.71
C HIS A 219 9.16 13.90 23.08
N ILE A 220 9.19 14.86 24.00
CA ILE A 220 9.38 14.62 25.42
C ILE A 220 8.43 13.47 25.68
N PRO A 221 8.93 12.29 26.10
CA PRO A 221 8.07 11.17 26.41
C PRO A 221 7.10 11.70 27.44
N SER A 222 5.84 11.92 27.05
CA SER A 222 4.80 12.32 27.97
C SER A 222 4.55 11.07 28.82
N HIS A 223 5.39 10.92 29.83
CA HIS A 223 5.18 9.97 30.89
C HIS A 223 3.78 10.22 31.42
N ARG A 224 2.86 9.32 31.07
CA ARG A 224 1.79 8.82 31.93
C ARG A 224 1.38 9.80 33.02
N ARG A 225 0.60 10.83 32.66
CA ARG A 225 -0.47 11.25 33.56
C ARG A 225 -1.56 10.21 33.44
N ARG A 226 -1.45 9.21 34.33
CA ARG A 226 -2.47 8.23 34.65
C ARG A 226 -3.66 8.99 35.24
N SER A 227 -4.47 9.54 34.34
CA SER A 227 -5.69 10.26 34.65
C SER A 227 -6.72 9.25 35.13
N SER A 228 -6.71 9.04 36.45
CA SER A 228 -7.66 8.19 37.16
C SER A 228 -8.91 9.02 37.41
N HIS A 229 -9.74 9.21 36.39
CA HIS A 229 -11.05 9.83 36.58
C HIS A 229 -12.06 8.77 36.99
N SER A 230 -12.28 8.77 38.29
CA SER A 230 -13.49 8.32 38.98
C SER A 230 -14.74 8.61 38.14
N ARG A 231 -15.44 7.55 37.74
CA ARG A 231 -16.82 7.65 37.25
C ARG A 231 -17.75 7.75 38.45
N THR A 232 -18.18 8.96 38.76
CA THR A 232 -19.43 9.22 39.47
C THR A 232 -20.57 9.29 38.44
N PRO A 233 -21.68 8.54 38.61
CA PRO A 233 -22.86 8.72 37.78
C PRO A 233 -23.75 9.81 38.39
N THR A 234 -23.95 10.91 37.67
CA THR A 234 -25.07 11.83 37.91
C THR A 234 -25.88 11.94 36.63
N PRO A 235 -27.21 11.74 36.68
CA PRO A 235 -28.08 11.91 35.53
C PRO A 235 -28.49 13.38 35.44
N ILE A 236 -28.23 14.05 34.33
CA ILE A 236 -28.90 15.31 34.02
C ILE A 236 -29.41 15.26 32.58
N ALA A 237 -30.72 15.49 32.50
CA ALA A 237 -31.53 15.56 31.33
C ALA A 237 -31.19 16.78 30.47
N GLY A 238 -31.24 16.58 29.16
CA GLY A 238 -31.97 17.48 28.28
C GLY A 238 -31.21 18.61 27.61
N PRO A 239 -31.80 19.14 26.52
CA PRO A 239 -31.10 19.60 25.33
C PRO A 239 -31.15 21.12 25.19
N SER A 240 -30.15 21.74 24.56
CA SER A 240 -30.33 22.96 23.75
C SER A 240 -29.00 23.47 23.19
N HIS A 241 -29.12 24.18 22.06
CA HIS A 241 -28.16 25.08 21.40
C HIS A 241 -27.16 24.42 20.46
N SER A 242 -27.30 24.48 19.13
CA SER A 242 -27.63 25.55 18.15
C SER A 242 -26.38 25.94 17.36
N ASP A 243 -26.59 26.02 16.06
CA ASP A 243 -25.74 26.50 14.98
C ASP A 243 -24.70 27.57 15.34
N ASP A 244 -23.48 27.38 14.82
CA ASP A 244 -22.60 28.44 14.32
C ASP A 244 -21.53 27.76 13.44
N LEU A 245 -21.73 27.65 12.13
CA LEU A 245 -21.36 28.62 11.09
C LEU A 245 -19.85 29.01 11.08
N LEU A 246 -19.21 28.53 10.01
CA LEU A 246 -18.29 29.27 9.14
C LEU A 246 -16.96 29.79 9.73
N ALA A 247 -15.91 28.99 9.51
CA ALA A 247 -14.61 29.50 9.10
C ALA A 247 -13.88 28.43 8.26
N PHE A 248 -14.34 28.23 7.01
CA PHE A 248 -13.51 27.60 5.99
C PHE A 248 -12.35 28.53 5.72
N SER A 249 -11.17 28.17 6.24
CA SER A 249 -9.93 28.87 5.97
C SER A 249 -9.54 28.58 4.53
N ASP A 250 -9.67 29.59 3.68
CA ASP A 250 -8.99 29.69 2.39
C ASP A 250 -7.50 29.44 2.60
N ASN A 251 -7.06 28.21 2.35
CA ASN A 251 -5.66 27.89 2.19
C ASN A 251 -5.42 27.68 0.70
N GLU A 252 -5.34 28.82 0.02
CA GLU A 252 -4.90 29.02 -1.36
C GLU A 252 -3.42 28.56 -1.47
N ASN A 253 -3.22 27.24 -1.44
CA ASN A 253 -1.93 26.65 -1.73
C ASN A 253 -1.77 26.65 -3.24
N GLY A 254 -1.01 27.66 -3.68
CA GLY A 254 -0.61 27.94 -5.04
C GLY A 254 -0.40 26.68 -5.87
N ASP A 255 -1.19 26.65 -6.93
CA ASP A 255 -1.03 25.90 -8.15
C ASP A 255 0.38 26.16 -8.72
N ALA A 256 1.38 25.48 -8.16
CA ALA A 256 2.66 25.33 -8.79
C ALA A 256 2.48 24.32 -9.92
N ALA A 257 1.96 24.82 -11.05
CA ALA A 257 2.08 24.21 -12.35
C ALA A 257 3.56 23.92 -12.60
N ALA A 258 4.01 22.75 -12.16
CA ALA A 258 5.29 22.19 -12.54
C ALA A 258 5.14 21.79 -14.01
N SER A 259 5.47 22.72 -14.90
CA SER A 259 5.82 22.42 -16.28
C SER A 259 6.92 21.35 -16.24
N ASN A 260 6.54 20.09 -16.49
CA ASN A 260 7.48 19.04 -16.83
C ASN A 260 7.98 19.31 -18.25
N ASP A 261 8.74 20.38 -18.40
CA ASP A 261 9.43 20.79 -19.63
C ASP A 261 10.93 20.55 -19.41
N ASP A 262 11.27 19.27 -19.17
CA ASP A 262 12.63 18.76 -19.15
C ASP A 262 12.64 17.50 -20.05
N ASP A 263 12.29 17.73 -21.32
CA ASP A 263 12.78 16.95 -22.45
C ASP A 263 14.27 17.34 -22.67
N ASP A 264 15.12 17.06 -21.68
CA ASP A 264 16.56 16.93 -21.93
C ASP A 264 16.77 15.51 -22.47
N ASP A 265 16.50 15.45 -23.77
CA ASP A 265 16.88 14.44 -24.74
C ASP A 265 18.42 14.34 -24.69
N ASP A 266 18.94 13.62 -23.69
CA ASP A 266 20.31 13.10 -23.63
C ASP A 266 20.46 12.11 -24.79
N ARG A 267 20.57 12.67 -26.01
CA ARG A 267 21.13 12.01 -27.18
C ARG A 267 22.56 11.68 -26.80
N GLU A 268 22.75 10.49 -26.26
CA GLU A 268 24.02 9.81 -26.37
C GLU A 268 24.33 9.74 -27.87
N ASP A 269 25.21 10.66 -28.28
CA ASP A 269 25.93 10.67 -29.53
C ASP A 269 26.64 9.33 -29.64
N THR A 270 25.89 8.37 -30.19
CA THR A 270 26.38 7.04 -30.46
C THR A 270 27.24 7.21 -31.69
N GLU A 271 28.51 7.49 -31.45
CA GLU A 271 29.55 7.48 -32.47
C GLU A 271 29.34 6.26 -33.35
N ASP A 272 28.94 6.56 -34.59
CA ASP A 272 28.74 5.67 -35.71
C ASP A 272 30.01 4.81 -35.87
N PRO A 273 29.98 3.49 -35.54
CA PRO A 273 31.11 2.64 -35.83
C PRO A 273 31.11 2.45 -37.35
N GLU A 274 32.02 3.18 -37.99
CA GLU A 274 32.33 3.11 -39.42
C GLU A 274 32.15 1.69 -39.97
N ASP A 275 31.17 1.60 -40.86
CA ASP A 275 30.81 0.46 -41.69
C ASP A 275 32.05 -0.14 -42.38
N PRO A 276 32.56 -1.33 -41.97
CA PRO A 276 33.61 -1.98 -42.73
C PRO A 276 33.00 -2.55 -44.00
N LYS A 277 33.13 -1.75 -45.06
CA LYS A 277 33.07 -2.14 -46.47
C LYS A 277 33.45 -3.61 -46.67
N GLY A 278 32.49 -4.37 -47.20
CA GLY A 278 32.78 -5.38 -48.20
C GLY A 278 32.85 -6.82 -47.69
N LYS A 279 31.72 -7.52 -47.78
CA LYS A 279 31.75 -8.91 -48.27
C LYS A 279 30.49 -9.23 -49.05
N LYS A 280 30.64 -9.12 -50.38
CA LYS A 280 29.74 -9.64 -51.40
C LYS A 280 29.38 -11.09 -51.04
N ARG A 281 28.15 -11.34 -50.60
CA ARG A 281 27.57 -12.68 -50.64
C ARG A 281 26.92 -12.85 -52.00
N ALA A 282 27.50 -13.77 -52.77
CA ALA A 282 26.99 -14.23 -54.04
C ALA A 282 25.54 -14.68 -53.88
N VAL A 283 24.70 -14.18 -54.78
CA VAL A 283 23.38 -14.73 -55.09
C VAL A 283 23.62 -16.07 -55.79
N PRO A 284 23.13 -17.20 -55.28
CA PRO A 284 22.91 -18.35 -56.13
C PRO A 284 21.61 -18.11 -56.90
N ASP A 285 21.76 -17.73 -58.18
CA ASP A 285 20.77 -18.03 -59.21
C ASP A 285 20.55 -19.54 -59.18
N GLY A 286 19.34 -19.92 -58.80
CA GLY A 286 18.87 -21.29 -58.69
C GLY A 286 17.51 -21.35 -59.34
N ASP A 287 17.58 -21.37 -60.66
CA ASP A 287 16.53 -21.68 -61.62
C ASP A 287 15.55 -22.76 -61.16
N GLU A 288 14.28 -22.47 -61.48
CA GLU A 288 13.45 -23.36 -62.29
C GLU A 288 12.83 -24.61 -61.66
N GLU A 289 11.57 -24.80 -62.07
CA GLU A 289 10.84 -26.06 -62.04
C GLU A 289 10.64 -26.77 -60.70
N SER A 290 9.43 -26.65 -60.15
CA SER A 290 8.56 -27.84 -60.06
C SER A 290 7.20 -27.61 -59.40
N ARG A 291 6.18 -28.16 -60.08
CA ARG A 291 4.97 -28.78 -59.52
C ARG A 291 3.76 -27.88 -59.26
N LYS A 292 3.20 -27.48 -60.39
CA LYS A 292 1.83 -27.85 -60.79
C LYS A 292 1.47 -29.27 -60.30
N ARG A 293 0.59 -29.39 -59.30
CA ARG A 293 -0.27 -30.57 -59.10
C ARG A 293 -1.66 -30.14 -58.64
N GLN A 294 -2.57 -30.19 -59.60
CA GLN A 294 -3.98 -30.46 -59.40
C GLN A 294 -4.17 -31.79 -58.66
N ARG A 295 -5.19 -31.88 -57.79
CA ARG A 295 -6.08 -33.05 -57.58
C ARG A 295 -7.05 -32.74 -56.44
N THR A 296 -8.31 -32.45 -56.74
CA THR A 296 -9.46 -33.37 -56.62
C THR A 296 -9.68 -33.91 -55.21
N HIS A 297 -10.63 -33.34 -54.46
CA HIS A 297 -11.94 -33.94 -54.18
C HIS A 297 -12.87 -32.91 -53.54
#